data_AF-A0A1F9NEV1-F1
#
_entry.id   AF-A0A1F9NEV1-F1
#
_cell.length_a   1.000
_cell.length_b   1.000
_cell.length_c   1.000
_cell.angle_alpha   90.00
_cell.angle_beta   90.00
_cell.angle_gamma   90.00
#
_symmetry.space_group_name_H-M   'P 1'
#
loop_
_entity.id
_entity.type
_entity.pdbx_description
1 polymer ?
#
loop_
_entity_poly.entity_id
_entity_poly.type
_entity_poly.pdbx_seq_one_letter_code
_entity_poly.pdbx_strand_id
1 'polypeptide(L)'
;MKKTILKLGLGGLLAASALIPGEALLRCSSVTLAADTPKITAPAETKTIQGKIANISQKAKTLALSTADGQFFLMKFTDATVFKGGAAADFKEDEAIVALYTIVGNENIASSIEKDVVKLPEGITEIKTAELAKRLTGDGNAVIIDSRPAVKFDEGHIAGAVSIPLAKLMAAGDDGAKLLAPYQDRQLIFYCGGST
;
A
#
# COMPACT_ATOMS: atom_id res chain seq x y z
N MET A 1 -39.49 -33.06 -19.02
CA MET A 1 -39.16 -33.37 -20.43
C MET A 1 -37.68 -33.09 -20.66
N LYS A 2 -36.95 -34.09 -21.17
CA LYS A 2 -35.64 -34.08 -21.90
C LYS A 2 -34.52 -33.15 -21.36
N LYS A 3 -33.56 -33.66 -20.57
CA LYS A 3 -32.25 -34.29 -20.93
C LYS A 3 -31.41 -33.47 -21.91
N THR A 4 -30.20 -33.07 -21.51
CA THR A 4 -28.95 -33.29 -22.27
C THR A 4 -27.77 -33.33 -21.31
N ILE A 5 -27.00 -34.41 -21.43
CA ILE A 5 -25.82 -34.81 -20.66
C ILE A 5 -24.64 -34.67 -21.64
N LEU A 6 -23.50 -34.14 -21.21
CA LEU A 6 -22.25 -34.28 -21.96
C LEU A 6 -21.17 -34.85 -21.04
N LYS A 7 -20.87 -36.14 -21.26
CA LYS A 7 -19.73 -36.90 -20.76
C LYS A 7 -19.03 -37.49 -21.99
N LEU A 8 -17.74 -37.22 -22.15
CA LEU A 8 -16.78 -37.94 -22.99
C LEU A 8 -15.45 -37.81 -22.20
N GLY A 9 -14.87 -38.85 -21.59
CA GLY A 9 -14.36 -40.09 -22.18
C GLY A 9 -12.87 -39.86 -22.50
N LEU A 10 -11.96 -40.02 -21.55
CA LEU A 10 -11.17 -41.25 -21.27
C LEU A 10 -10.58 -41.91 -22.53
N GLY A 11 -9.27 -41.74 -22.73
CA GLY A 11 -8.47 -42.52 -23.66
C GLY A 11 -6.97 -42.23 -23.53
N GLY A 12 -6.16 -43.27 -23.31
CA GLY A 12 -4.73 -43.26 -23.68
C GLY A 12 -3.71 -43.42 -22.54
N LEU A 13 -3.60 -44.64 -22.01
CA LEU A 13 -2.42 -45.16 -21.30
C LEU A 13 -1.51 -45.86 -22.34
N LEU A 14 -0.22 -45.51 -22.44
CA LEU A 14 0.95 -46.44 -22.48
C LEU A 14 2.26 -45.77 -23.00
N ALA A 15 3.28 -45.83 -22.14
CA ALA A 15 4.70 -46.16 -22.32
C ALA A 15 5.46 -45.86 -23.65
N ALA A 16 6.61 -45.18 -23.51
CA ALA A 16 7.88 -45.62 -24.13
C ALA A 16 9.10 -44.96 -23.45
N SER A 17 9.97 -45.80 -22.91
CA SER A 17 11.31 -45.47 -22.40
C SER A 17 12.27 -45.12 -23.52
N ALA A 18 13.17 -44.15 -23.30
CA ALA A 18 14.43 -44.05 -24.04
C ALA A 18 15.56 -43.55 -23.14
N LEU A 19 16.48 -44.48 -22.90
CA LEU A 19 17.74 -44.39 -22.19
C LEU A 19 18.79 -43.74 -23.12
N ILE A 20 19.59 -42.77 -22.64
CA ILE A 20 20.84 -42.36 -23.31
C ILE A 20 21.95 -42.34 -22.25
N PRO A 21 22.98 -43.19 -22.35
CA PRO A 21 24.21 -43.10 -21.56
C PRO A 21 25.25 -42.25 -22.30
N GLY A 22 26.15 -41.58 -21.56
CA GLY A 22 27.28 -40.87 -22.18
C GLY A 22 28.06 -40.02 -21.19
N GLU A 23 28.95 -40.66 -20.45
CA GLU A 23 29.98 -40.03 -19.61
C GLU A 23 31.08 -39.33 -20.42
N ALA A 24 31.79 -38.45 -19.71
CA ALA A 24 33.20 -38.09 -19.86
C ALA A 24 33.57 -36.94 -20.81
N LEU A 25 33.83 -35.77 -20.21
CA LEU A 25 35.13 -35.12 -20.39
C LEU A 25 35.50 -34.23 -19.19
N LEU A 26 36.59 -34.63 -18.53
CA LEU A 26 37.31 -33.89 -17.51
C LEU A 26 37.86 -32.56 -18.06
N ARG A 27 37.87 -31.52 -17.22
CA ARG A 27 39.05 -30.64 -17.13
C ARG A 27 39.29 -30.20 -15.68
N CYS A 28 40.52 -30.42 -15.25
CA CYS A 28 41.04 -30.29 -13.91
C CYS A 28 41.52 -28.86 -13.60
N SER A 29 41.51 -28.53 -12.30
CA SER A 29 42.34 -27.57 -11.56
C SER A 29 42.25 -26.07 -11.86
N SER A 30 41.62 -25.35 -10.92
CA SER A 30 42.36 -24.34 -10.14
C SER A 30 41.81 -24.28 -8.71
N VAL A 31 42.71 -24.49 -7.75
CA VAL A 31 42.50 -24.25 -6.32
C VAL A 31 42.30 -22.75 -6.11
N THR A 32 41.25 -22.35 -5.39
CA THR A 32 41.25 -21.08 -4.66
C THR A 32 40.50 -21.27 -3.34
N LEU A 33 41.26 -21.01 -2.28
CA LEU A 33 40.93 -20.73 -0.88
C LEU A 33 39.49 -20.92 -0.39
N ALA A 34 39.40 -21.70 0.67
CA ALA A 34 38.35 -21.61 1.68
C ALA A 34 38.24 -20.16 2.20
N ALA A 35 37.09 -19.54 1.96
CA ALA A 35 36.54 -18.50 2.81
C ALA A 35 35.19 -19.03 3.29
N ASP A 36 35.11 -19.26 4.59
CA ASP A 36 33.89 -19.59 5.32
C ASP A 36 32.93 -18.41 5.20
N THR A 37 32.07 -18.42 4.19
CA THR A 37 30.91 -17.52 4.10
C THR A 37 29.70 -18.26 4.64
N PRO A 38 29.01 -17.72 5.66
CA PRO A 38 27.80 -18.32 6.16
C PRO A 38 26.77 -18.35 5.03
N LYS A 39 26.24 -19.55 4.81
CA LYS A 39 25.01 -19.88 4.10
C LYS A 39 24.07 -18.67 4.02
N ILE A 40 24.12 -17.95 2.90
CA ILE A 40 23.16 -16.92 2.58
C ILE A 40 21.83 -17.65 2.40
N THR A 41 21.05 -17.55 3.46
CA THR A 41 19.69 -18.08 3.53
C THR A 41 18.84 -17.25 2.58
N ALA A 42 17.90 -17.93 1.93
CA ALA A 42 16.99 -17.44 0.90
C ALA A 42 16.51 -15.98 1.10
N PRO A 43 16.25 -15.23 0.01
CA PRO A 43 15.73 -13.87 0.09
C PRO A 43 14.46 -13.88 0.94
N ALA A 44 14.50 -13.11 2.02
CA ALA A 44 13.42 -13.09 2.98
C ALA A 44 12.18 -12.47 2.31
N GLU A 45 11.18 -13.30 2.01
CA GLU A 45 9.94 -12.88 1.37
C GLU A 45 9.28 -11.81 2.23
N THR A 46 9.30 -10.57 1.74
CA THR A 46 8.66 -9.43 2.41
C THR A 46 7.19 -9.41 1.99
N LYS A 47 6.30 -9.57 2.96
CA LYS A 47 4.85 -9.64 2.77
C LYS A 47 4.19 -8.40 3.37
N THR A 48 3.12 -7.92 2.75
CA THR A 48 2.37 -6.75 3.21
C THR A 48 1.01 -7.22 3.71
N ILE A 49 0.57 -6.66 4.84
CA ILE A 49 -0.76 -6.89 5.40
C ILE A 49 -1.39 -5.56 5.80
N GLN A 50 -2.70 -5.45 5.54
CA GLN A 50 -3.52 -4.32 5.96
C GLN A 50 -4.52 -4.80 7.01
N GLY A 51 -4.69 -4.03 8.07
CA GLY A 51 -5.61 -4.38 9.14
C GLY A 51 -5.65 -3.33 10.23
N LYS A 52 -6.64 -3.46 11.11
CA LYS A 52 -6.79 -2.62 12.30
C LYS A 52 -5.93 -3.15 13.43
N ILE A 53 -5.35 -2.28 14.25
CA ILE A 53 -4.61 -2.72 15.44
C ILE A 53 -5.61 -3.28 16.45
N ALA A 54 -5.53 -4.58 16.71
CA ALA A 54 -6.30 -5.24 17.76
C ALA A 54 -5.64 -5.08 19.12
N ASN A 55 -4.31 -5.18 19.17
CA ASN A 55 -3.53 -4.95 20.39
C ASN A 55 -2.07 -4.63 20.05
N ILE A 56 -1.45 -3.76 20.83
CA ILE A 56 -0.03 -3.45 20.75
C ILE A 56 0.62 -3.57 22.14
N SER A 57 1.66 -4.40 22.25
CA SER A 57 2.41 -4.60 23.49
C SER A 57 3.86 -4.21 23.30
N GLN A 58 4.27 -3.10 23.90
CA GLN A 58 5.66 -2.65 23.91
C GLN A 58 6.55 -3.51 24.82
N LYS A 59 5.98 -4.12 25.86
CA LYS A 59 6.71 -5.03 26.77
C LYS A 59 7.06 -6.34 26.09
N ALA A 60 6.12 -6.90 25.33
CA ALA A 60 6.33 -8.15 24.59
C ALA A 60 6.89 -7.93 23.18
N LYS A 61 6.97 -6.67 22.73
CA LYS A 61 7.28 -6.27 21.34
C LYS A 61 6.42 -7.02 20.32
N THR A 62 5.11 -7.13 20.59
CA THR A 62 4.14 -7.83 19.74
C THR A 62 3.02 -6.90 19.30
N LEU A 63 2.58 -7.07 18.07
CA LEU A 63 1.46 -6.38 17.45
C LEU A 63 0.46 -7.41 16.92
N ALA A 64 -0.79 -7.28 17.33
CA ALA A 64 -1.90 -8.07 16.79
C ALA A 64 -2.74 -7.17 15.88
N LEU A 65 -2.93 -7.61 14.63
CA LEU A 65 -3.77 -6.93 13.65
C LEU A 65 -5.04 -7.73 13.40
N SER A 66 -6.17 -7.04 13.25
CA SER A 66 -7.42 -7.59 12.77
C SER A 66 -7.54 -7.28 11.28
N THR A 67 -7.43 -8.31 10.45
CA THR A 67 -7.64 -8.21 8.99
C THR A 67 -9.14 -8.04 8.70
N ALA A 68 -9.50 -7.51 7.53
CA ALA A 68 -10.89 -7.36 7.09
C ALA A 68 -11.70 -8.68 7.15
N ASP A 69 -11.04 -9.83 7.03
CA ASP A 69 -11.64 -11.16 7.14
C ASP A 69 -11.95 -11.60 8.59
N GLY A 70 -11.73 -10.73 9.57
CA GLY A 70 -11.92 -11.02 11.00
C GLY A 70 -10.83 -11.90 11.63
N GLN A 71 -9.75 -12.18 10.90
CA GLN A 71 -8.61 -12.95 11.41
C GLN A 71 -7.63 -12.07 12.16
N PHE A 72 -7.10 -12.58 13.27
CA PHE A 72 -6.02 -11.93 14.00
C PHE A 72 -4.66 -12.36 13.43
N PHE A 73 -3.89 -11.41 12.93
CA PHE A 73 -2.53 -11.60 12.49
C PHE A 73 -1.57 -11.10 13.56
N LEU A 74 -0.86 -12.03 14.20
CA LEU A 74 0.15 -11.72 15.20
C LEU A 74 1.53 -11.55 14.55
N MET A 75 2.20 -10.44 14.85
CA MET A 75 3.58 -10.18 14.47
C MET A 75 4.39 -9.65 15.65
N LYS A 76 5.69 -9.89 15.63
CA LYS A 76 6.66 -9.26 16.53
C LYS A 76 7.25 -8.04 15.83
N PHE A 77 7.45 -6.97 16.58
CA PHE A 77 8.28 -5.85 16.12
C PHE A 77 9.57 -5.83 16.94
N THR A 78 10.60 -5.22 16.40
CA THR A 78 11.89 -5.05 17.07
C THR A 78 12.27 -3.57 17.05
N ASP A 79 13.38 -3.22 17.67
CA ASP A 79 13.87 -1.83 17.64
C ASP A 79 14.33 -1.43 16.22
N ALA A 80 14.49 -2.40 15.32
CA ALA A 80 14.77 -2.18 13.89
C ALA A 80 13.50 -1.95 13.05
N THR A 81 12.30 -2.17 13.63
CA THR A 81 11.04 -1.93 12.91
C THR A 81 10.80 -0.44 12.75
N VAL A 82 10.61 0.00 11.50
CA VAL A 82 10.36 1.41 11.20
C VAL A 82 8.87 1.71 11.37
N PHE A 83 8.54 2.64 12.25
CA PHE A 83 7.17 3.16 12.40
C PHE A 83 7.04 4.48 11.65
N LYS A 84 6.23 4.53 10.59
CA LYS A 84 5.92 5.77 9.87
C LYS A 84 4.55 6.28 10.31
N GLY A 85 4.52 7.51 10.81
CA GLY A 85 3.33 8.13 11.40
C GLY A 85 3.36 8.28 12.92
N GLY A 86 4.50 8.00 13.57
CA GLY A 86 4.70 8.19 15.01
C GLY A 86 5.66 7.15 15.60
N ALA A 87 5.90 7.21 16.91
CA ALA A 87 6.54 6.13 17.66
C ALA A 87 5.56 4.97 17.87
N ALA A 88 6.05 3.80 18.29
CA ALA A 88 5.21 2.65 18.65
C ALA A 88 4.17 2.95 19.76
N ALA A 89 4.28 4.09 20.46
CA ALA A 89 3.30 4.56 21.44
C ALA A 89 2.13 5.35 20.83
N ASP A 90 2.31 5.90 19.63
CA ASP A 90 1.31 6.73 18.94
C ASP A 90 0.30 5.90 18.14
N PHE A 91 0.51 4.59 18.08
CA PHE A 91 -0.38 3.63 17.47
C PHE A 91 -1.35 3.10 18.53
N LYS A 92 -2.64 3.36 18.34
CA LYS A 92 -3.69 2.94 19.28
C LYS A 92 -4.49 1.76 18.72
N GLU A 93 -5.19 1.08 19.62
CA GLU A 93 -6.18 0.07 19.23
C GLU A 93 -7.25 0.70 18.31
N ASP A 94 -7.77 -0.08 17.36
CA ASP A 94 -8.71 0.31 16.29
C ASP A 94 -8.13 1.24 15.19
N GLU A 95 -6.84 1.53 15.20
CA GLU A 95 -6.19 2.28 14.12
C GLU A 95 -5.86 1.37 12.93
N ALA A 96 -6.26 1.77 11.72
CA ALA A 96 -5.92 1.04 10.50
C ALA A 96 -4.46 1.27 10.13
N ILE A 97 -3.73 0.19 9.86
CA ILE A 97 -2.33 0.24 9.48
C ILE A 97 -2.02 -0.68 8.28
N VAL A 98 -0.94 -0.35 7.60
CA VAL A 98 -0.28 -1.21 6.63
C VAL A 98 1.07 -1.63 7.21
N ALA A 99 1.23 -2.93 7.43
CA ALA A 99 2.46 -3.50 7.97
C ALA A 99 3.17 -4.35 6.89
N LEU A 100 4.43 -4.03 6.65
CA LEU A 100 5.38 -4.90 5.96
C LEU A 100 6.04 -5.81 7.00
N TYR A 101 6.00 -7.11 6.76
CA TYR A 101 6.63 -8.09 7.62
C TYR A 101 7.40 -9.13 6.81
N THR A 102 8.37 -9.75 7.47
CA THR A 102 9.21 -10.79 6.92
C THR A 102 9.09 -12.02 7.81
N ILE A 103 8.99 -13.19 7.19
CA ILE A 103 8.93 -14.46 7.91
C ILE A 103 10.37 -14.92 8.13
N VAL A 104 10.81 -14.94 9.39
CA VAL A 104 12.13 -15.48 9.76
C VAL A 104 11.88 -16.75 10.59
N GLY A 105 12.07 -17.91 9.97
CA GLY A 105 11.71 -19.19 10.58
C GLY A 105 10.19 -19.35 10.71
N ASN A 106 9.69 -19.33 11.96
CA ASN A 106 8.28 -19.51 12.30
C ASN A 106 7.60 -18.24 12.87
N GLU A 107 8.33 -17.11 12.89
CA GLU A 107 7.85 -15.86 13.48
C GLU A 107 7.69 -14.77 12.40
N ASN A 108 6.59 -14.01 12.49
CA ASN A 108 6.35 -12.85 11.64
C ASN A 108 7.04 -11.64 12.27
N ILE A 109 8.05 -11.08 11.61
CA ILE A 109 8.79 -9.91 12.10
C ILE A 109 8.41 -8.69 11.26
N ALA A 110 7.90 -7.64 11.92
CA ALA A 110 7.55 -6.39 11.27
C ALA A 110 8.80 -5.62 10.82
N SER A 111 8.86 -5.28 9.55
CA SER A 111 9.92 -4.46 8.94
C SER A 111 9.53 -2.98 8.93
N SER A 112 8.27 -2.67 8.57
CA SER A 112 7.74 -1.31 8.58
C SER A 112 6.26 -1.31 8.90
N ILE A 113 5.82 -0.43 9.79
CA ILE A 113 4.42 -0.23 10.16
C ILE A 113 4.06 1.21 9.82
N GLU A 114 3.08 1.40 8.95
CA GLU A 114 2.60 2.72 8.54
C GLU A 114 1.13 2.84 8.92
N LYS A 115 0.71 3.98 9.47
CA LYS A 115 -0.72 4.30 9.55
C LYS A 115 -1.28 4.21 8.14
N ASP A 116 -2.46 3.62 7.97
CA ASP A 116 -3.16 3.55 6.69
C ASP A 116 -3.72 4.94 6.36
N VAL A 117 -2.80 5.90 6.21
CA VAL A 117 -3.04 7.16 5.54
C VAL A 117 -3.10 6.76 4.09
N VAL A 118 -4.32 6.59 3.60
CA VAL A 118 -4.70 6.37 2.20
C VAL A 118 -3.54 6.76 1.29
N LYS A 119 -2.80 5.76 0.79
CA LYS A 119 -1.75 6.03 -0.21
C LYS A 119 -2.46 6.72 -1.37
N LEU A 120 -2.23 8.02 -1.50
CA LEU A 120 -2.79 8.81 -2.57
C LEU A 120 -2.37 8.17 -3.91
N PRO A 121 -3.26 8.12 -4.91
CA PRO A 121 -2.93 7.59 -6.23
C PRO A 121 -1.65 8.23 -6.79
N GLU A 122 -0.92 7.50 -7.62
CA GLU A 122 0.26 8.04 -8.29
C GLU A 122 -0.08 9.34 -9.02
N GLY A 123 0.69 10.40 -8.76
CA GLY A 123 0.46 11.74 -9.31
C GLY A 123 -0.24 12.73 -8.38
N ILE A 124 -0.75 12.30 -7.21
CA ILE A 124 -1.34 13.20 -6.21
C ILE A 124 -0.37 13.34 -5.04
N THR A 125 -0.02 14.59 -4.71
CA THR A 125 0.92 14.92 -3.62
C THR A 125 0.20 15.70 -2.53
N GLU A 126 0.41 15.31 -1.28
CA GLU A 126 -0.06 16.08 -0.12
C GLU A 126 0.82 17.30 0.10
N ILE A 127 0.20 18.46 0.36
CA ILE A 127 0.89 19.72 0.62
C ILE A 127 0.51 20.22 2.02
N LYS A 128 1.50 20.57 2.85
CA LYS A 128 1.27 21.14 4.19
C LYS A 128 0.83 22.60 4.11
N THR A 129 0.15 23.09 5.14
CA THR A 129 -0.34 24.48 5.24
C THR A 129 0.76 25.54 5.03
N ALA A 130 1.95 25.31 5.57
CA ALA A 130 3.09 26.23 5.40
C ALA A 130 3.59 26.30 3.95
N GLU A 131 3.56 25.18 3.23
CA GLU A 131 3.88 25.13 1.80
C GLU A 131 2.80 25.83 0.97
N LEU A 132 1.52 25.60 1.30
CA LEU A 132 0.40 26.25 0.64
C LEU A 132 0.48 27.78 0.75
N ALA A 133 0.78 28.30 1.96
CA ALA A 133 0.94 29.74 2.18
C ALA A 133 2.05 30.34 1.30
N LYS A 134 3.20 29.65 1.17
CA LYS A 134 4.29 30.09 0.29
C LYS A 134 3.86 30.12 -1.18
N ARG A 135 3.11 29.10 -1.63
CA ARG A 135 2.61 29.01 -3.01
C ARG A 135 1.56 30.08 -3.31
N LEU A 136 0.75 30.47 -2.32
CA LEU A 136 -0.21 31.57 -2.41
C LEU A 136 0.48 32.94 -2.54
N THR A 137 1.61 33.14 -1.87
CA THR A 137 2.38 34.39 -1.93
C THR A 137 3.39 34.45 -3.08
N GLY A 138 3.66 33.31 -3.73
CA GLY A 138 4.66 33.16 -4.79
C GLY A 138 4.08 33.31 -6.21
N ASP A 139 4.56 32.49 -7.15
CA ASP A 139 4.36 32.65 -8.61
C ASP A 139 2.92 32.44 -9.13
N GLY A 140 1.91 32.36 -8.26
CA GLY A 140 0.50 32.55 -8.61
C GLY A 140 -0.15 31.55 -9.56
N ASN A 141 0.55 30.47 -9.95
CA ASN A 141 0.05 29.51 -10.94
C ASN A 141 -0.70 28.30 -10.34
N ALA A 142 -1.20 28.44 -9.11
CA ALA A 142 -2.00 27.41 -8.45
C ALA A 142 -3.44 27.89 -8.27
N VAL A 143 -4.39 26.97 -8.43
CA VAL A 143 -5.81 27.20 -8.15
C VAL A 143 -6.19 26.38 -6.94
N ILE A 144 -6.78 27.03 -5.96
CA ILE A 144 -7.28 26.37 -4.77
C ILE A 144 -8.75 26.00 -5.00
N ILE A 145 -9.07 24.73 -4.82
CA ILE A 145 -10.42 24.19 -4.94
C ILE A 145 -10.93 23.77 -3.55
N ASP A 146 -12.04 24.37 -3.12
CA ASP A 146 -12.73 23.99 -1.88
C ASP A 146 -13.74 22.87 -2.19
N SER A 147 -13.49 21.68 -1.64
CA SER A 147 -14.36 20.51 -1.79
C SER A 147 -15.48 20.41 -0.75
N ARG A 148 -15.58 21.38 0.18
CA ARG A 148 -16.63 21.43 1.21
C ARG A 148 -18.00 21.80 0.61
N PRO A 149 -19.11 21.59 1.35
CA PRO A 149 -20.42 22.09 0.93
C PRO A 149 -20.41 23.61 0.72
N ALA A 150 -21.16 24.11 -0.27
CA ALA A 150 -21.20 25.54 -0.61
C ALA A 150 -21.51 26.45 0.59
N VAL A 151 -22.39 26.01 1.49
CA VAL A 151 -22.73 26.72 2.73
C VAL A 151 -21.47 27.00 3.58
N LYS A 152 -20.54 26.05 3.66
CA LYS A 152 -19.27 26.21 4.40
C LYS A 152 -18.26 27.10 3.69
N PHE A 153 -18.34 27.18 2.37
CA PHE A 153 -17.53 28.11 1.59
C PHE A 153 -18.02 29.55 1.84
N ASP A 154 -19.33 29.77 1.85
CA ASP A 154 -19.93 31.09 2.08
C ASP A 154 -19.71 31.61 3.51
N GLU A 155 -19.65 30.72 4.51
CA GLU A 155 -19.26 31.05 5.89
C GLU A 155 -17.82 31.59 5.99
N GLY A 156 -16.94 31.18 5.07
CA GLY A 156 -15.54 31.57 5.05
C GLY A 156 -14.65 30.56 4.33
N HIS A 157 -13.77 31.06 3.46
CA HIS A 157 -12.89 30.26 2.62
C HIS A 157 -11.53 30.95 2.42
N ILE A 158 -10.57 30.20 1.88
CA ILE A 158 -9.25 30.73 1.52
C ILE A 158 -9.41 31.73 0.38
N ALA A 159 -8.80 32.91 0.49
CA ALA A 159 -8.90 33.94 -0.54
C ALA A 159 -8.43 33.42 -1.92
N GLY A 160 -9.26 33.61 -2.94
CA GLY A 160 -9.00 33.12 -4.30
C GLY A 160 -9.35 31.64 -4.54
N ALA A 161 -9.91 30.95 -3.54
CA ALA A 161 -10.40 29.58 -3.73
C ALA A 161 -11.70 29.54 -4.53
N VAL A 162 -11.88 28.46 -5.31
CA VAL A 162 -13.08 28.17 -6.09
C VAL A 162 -13.88 27.08 -5.39
N SER A 163 -15.17 27.31 -5.16
CA SER A 163 -16.06 26.32 -4.55
C SER A 163 -16.46 25.25 -5.56
N ILE A 164 -15.97 24.02 -5.37
CA ILE A 164 -16.41 22.84 -6.13
C ILE A 164 -16.69 21.71 -5.14
N PRO A 165 -17.90 21.64 -4.57
CA PRO A 165 -18.26 20.63 -3.59
C PRO A 165 -18.07 19.21 -4.10
N LEU A 166 -17.53 18.33 -3.25
CA LEU A 166 -17.32 16.92 -3.59
C LEU A 166 -18.62 16.23 -4.05
N ALA A 167 -19.75 16.55 -3.43
CA ALA A 167 -21.05 16.02 -3.82
C ALA A 167 -21.41 16.33 -5.28
N LYS A 168 -21.01 17.49 -5.81
CA LYS A 168 -21.22 17.85 -7.23
C LYS A 168 -20.29 17.08 -8.15
N LEU A 169 -19.03 16.89 -7.76
CA LEU A 169 -18.08 16.08 -8.52
C LEU A 169 -18.54 14.63 -8.62
N MET A 170 -19.01 14.04 -7.51
CA MET A 170 -19.50 12.67 -7.49
C MET A 170 -20.83 12.51 -8.22
N ALA A 171 -21.76 13.47 -8.09
CA ALA A 171 -23.04 13.43 -8.80
C ALA A 171 -22.89 13.54 -10.33
N ALA A 172 -21.82 14.19 -10.80
CA ALA A 172 -21.51 14.31 -12.22
C ALA A 172 -20.79 13.08 -12.80
N GLY A 173 -20.31 12.14 -11.97
CA GLY A 173 -19.58 10.96 -12.44
C GLY A 173 -18.38 11.33 -13.32
N ASP A 174 -18.25 10.68 -14.48
CA ASP A 174 -17.19 10.95 -15.45
C ASP A 174 -17.21 12.39 -15.99
N ASP A 175 -18.36 13.07 -15.92
CA ASP A 175 -18.50 14.47 -16.32
C ASP A 175 -18.00 15.45 -15.24
N GLY A 176 -17.68 14.98 -14.03
CA GLY A 176 -17.13 15.81 -12.95
C GLY A 176 -15.84 16.51 -13.36
N ALA A 177 -15.03 15.88 -14.23
CA ALA A 177 -13.82 16.49 -14.79
C ALA A 177 -14.10 17.77 -15.60
N LYS A 178 -15.30 17.92 -16.19
CA LYS A 178 -15.68 19.13 -16.95
C LYS A 178 -15.75 20.36 -16.06
N LEU A 179 -16.04 20.19 -14.77
CA LEU A 179 -16.03 21.29 -13.79
C LEU A 179 -14.61 21.80 -13.51
N LEU A 180 -13.61 20.96 -13.75
CA LEU A 180 -12.19 21.27 -13.55
C LEU A 180 -11.49 21.71 -14.85
N ALA A 181 -12.10 21.47 -16.01
CA ALA A 181 -11.54 21.80 -17.32
C ALA A 181 -11.07 23.26 -17.47
N PRO A 182 -11.73 24.28 -16.88
CA PRO A 182 -11.23 25.67 -16.94
C PRO A 182 -9.95 25.93 -16.15
N TYR A 183 -9.52 25.00 -15.31
CA TYR A 183 -8.41 25.17 -14.37
C TYR A 183 -7.28 24.15 -14.57
N GLN A 184 -7.44 23.23 -15.52
CA GLN A 184 -6.55 22.09 -15.76
C GLN A 184 -5.15 22.48 -16.28
N ASP A 185 -4.99 23.72 -16.75
CA ASP A 185 -3.73 24.32 -17.19
C ASP A 185 -2.83 24.76 -16.02
N ARG A 186 -3.37 24.74 -14.80
CA ARG A 186 -2.72 25.20 -13.58
C ARG A 186 -2.58 24.08 -12.56
N GLN A 187 -1.73 24.30 -11.55
CA GLN A 187 -1.64 23.36 -10.44
C GLN A 187 -2.94 23.41 -9.62
N LEU A 188 -3.71 22.32 -9.60
CA LEU A 188 -4.90 22.21 -8.78
C LEU A 188 -4.55 21.76 -7.36
N ILE A 189 -4.99 22.52 -6.37
CA ILE A 189 -4.83 22.20 -4.95
C ILE A 189 -6.21 22.06 -4.34
N PHE A 190 -6.57 20.85 -3.94
CA PHE A 190 -7.84 20.56 -3.29
C PHE A 190 -7.69 20.64 -1.77
N TYR A 191 -8.67 21.25 -1.10
CA TYR A 191 -8.80 21.14 0.35
C TYR A 191 -10.23 20.78 0.75
N CYS A 192 -10.35 20.11 1.89
CA CYS A 192 -11.61 19.68 2.49
C CYS A 192 -11.64 20.11 3.97
N GLY A 193 -12.75 19.85 4.66
CA GLY A 193 -12.91 20.09 6.11
C GLY A 193 -12.10 19.15 7.01
N GLY A 194 -11.33 18.23 6.44
CA GLY A 194 -10.59 17.18 7.16
C GLY A 194 -11.35 15.85 7.20
N SER A 195 -10.76 14.86 7.87
CA SER A 195 -11.44 13.59 8.15
C SER A 195 -12.45 13.81 9.27
N THR A 196 -13.73 13.78 8.94
CA THR A 196 -14.77 13.34 9.90
C THR A 196 -14.76 11.83 9.99
#